data_AF-A0A7W6YAM1-F1
#
_entry.id   AF-A0A7W6YAM1-F1
#
_cell.length_a   1.000
_cell.length_b   1.000
_cell.length_c   1.000
_cell.angle_alpha   90.00
_cell.angle_beta   90.00
_cell.angle_gamma   90.00
#
_symmetry.space_group_name_H-M   'P 1'
#
loop_
_entity.id
_entity.type
_entity.pdbx_description
1 polymer ?
#
loop_
_entity_poly.entity_id
_entity_poly.type
_entity_poly.pdbx_seq_one_letter_code
_entity_poly.pdbx_strand_id
1 'polypeptide(L)'
;MQVLDLIGIGIGPFNLSLAALACPTPLRTAFFEKESGFDWHPGLLLPNSRLQVSPLKDCVTLADPTSPFSFLNYLAVHGRLYSFVNRCDATTSRREFT
;
A
#
# COMPACT_ATOMS: atom_id res chain seq x y z
N MET A 1 16.47 -21.24 16.46
CA MET A 1 15.45 -20.17 16.42
C MET A 1 16.18 -18.89 16.04
N GLN A 2 15.87 -18.28 14.89
CA GLN A 2 16.47 -16.99 14.53
C GLN A 2 15.73 -15.88 15.27
N VAL A 3 16.49 -14.96 15.89
CA VAL A 3 15.93 -13.76 16.52
C VAL A 3 15.49 -12.82 15.41
N LEU A 4 14.26 -12.29 15.49
CA LEU A 4 13.78 -11.24 14.59
C LEU A 4 14.11 -9.88 15.18
N ASP A 5 14.43 -8.92 14.32
CA ASP A 5 14.70 -7.54 14.70
C ASP A 5 13.40 -6.74 14.86
N LEU A 6 12.34 -7.15 14.14
CA LEU A 6 11.00 -6.57 14.22
C LEU A 6 9.91 -7.61 13.98
N ILE A 7 8.84 -7.55 14.77
CA ILE A 7 7.60 -8.31 14.54
C ILE A 7 6.43 -7.34 14.49
N GLY A 8 5.67 -7.38 13.39
CA GLY A 8 4.39 -6.69 13.27
C GLY A 8 3.22 -7.64 13.57
N ILE A 9 2.27 -7.20 14.40
CA ILE A 9 1.01 -7.91 14.65
C ILE A 9 -0.12 -7.09 14.03
N GLY A 10 -0.85 -7.72 13.11
CA GLY A 10 -1.82 -7.10 12.20
C GLY A 10 -1.17 -6.60 10.91
N ILE A 11 -1.78 -6.87 9.75
CA ILE A 11 -1.37 -6.36 8.44
C ILE A 11 -2.46 -5.40 7.94
N GLY A 12 -2.59 -4.27 8.64
CA GLY A 12 -3.29 -3.10 8.13
C GLY A 12 -2.37 -2.22 7.26
N PRO A 13 -2.87 -1.11 6.68
CA PRO A 13 -2.09 -0.25 5.78
C PRO A 13 -0.80 0.29 6.43
N PHE A 14 -0.78 0.53 7.74
CA PHE A 14 0.40 1.02 8.44
C PHE A 14 1.52 -0.03 8.58
N ASN A 15 1.17 -1.26 8.98
CA ASN A 15 2.16 -2.34 9.06
C ASN A 15 2.55 -2.85 7.67
N LEU A 16 1.66 -2.75 6.67
CA LEU A 16 2.00 -3.01 5.28
C LEU A 16 3.02 -1.98 4.74
N SER A 17 2.84 -0.70 5.07
CA SER A 17 3.82 0.36 4.81
C SER A 17 5.17 0.07 5.46
N LEU A 18 5.15 -0.31 6.75
CA LEU A 18 6.38 -0.67 7.46
C LEU A 18 7.07 -1.89 6.83
N ALA A 19 6.31 -2.91 6.43
CA ALA A 19 6.85 -4.09 5.75
C ALA A 19 7.50 -3.73 4.41
N ALA A 20 6.84 -2.90 3.61
CA ALA A 20 7.35 -2.43 2.32
C ALA A 20 8.66 -1.64 2.48
N LEU A 21 8.74 -0.76 3.49
CA LEU A 21 9.94 0.04 3.79
C LEU A 21 11.07 -0.79 4.44
N ALA A 22 10.73 -1.85 5.18
CA ALA A 22 11.72 -2.76 5.77
C ALA A 22 12.31 -3.73 4.74
N CYS A 23 11.57 -4.07 3.67
CA CYS A 23 11.97 -5.04 2.65
C CYS A 23 13.38 -4.80 2.03
N PRO A 24 13.79 -3.57 1.65
CA PRO A 24 15.13 -3.33 1.11
C PRO A 24 16.24 -3.24 2.17
N THR A 25 15.91 -3.39 3.46
CA THR A 25 16.86 -3.25 4.58
C THR A 25 17.40 -4.62 5.02
N PRO A 26 18.52 -4.68 5.76
CA PRO A 26 19.01 -5.95 6.31
C PRO A 26 18.22 -6.45 7.54
N LEU A 27 17.13 -5.79 7.92
CA LEU A 27 16.33 -6.16 9.08
C LEU A 27 15.60 -7.48 8.85
N ARG A 28 15.68 -8.39 9.83
CA ARG A 28 14.89 -9.62 9.84
C ARG A 28 13.53 -9.31 10.44
N THR A 29 12.53 -9.21 9.57
CA THR A 29 11.18 -8.81 9.96
C THR A 29 10.17 -9.90 9.65
N ALA A 30 9.12 -9.99 10.46
CA ALA A 30 7.95 -10.81 10.17
C ALA A 30 6.67 -10.06 10.55
N PHE A 31 5.62 -10.24 9.76
CA PHE A 31 4.32 -9.62 9.98
C PHE A 31 3.25 -10.70 9.99
N PHE A 32 2.34 -10.65 10.96
CA PHE A 32 1.31 -11.67 11.15
C PHE A 32 -0.07 -11.05 11.13
N GLU A 33 -0.99 -11.62 10.36
CA GLU A 33 -2.40 -11.25 10.31
C GLU A 33 -3.25 -12.48 10.62
N LYS A 34 -4.36 -12.29 11.32
CA LYS A 34 -5.31 -13.36 11.63
C LYS A 34 -6.21 -13.69 10.42
N GLU A 35 -6.48 -12.70 9.58
CA GLU A 35 -7.27 -12.87 8.36
C GLU A 35 -6.42 -13.49 7.24
N SER A 36 -7.05 -14.29 6.36
CA SER A 36 -6.35 -15.01 5.28
C SER A 36 -6.00 -14.13 4.08
N GLY A 37 -6.49 -12.89 4.05
CA GLY A 37 -6.29 -11.94 2.96
C GLY A 37 -6.30 -10.51 3.48
N PHE A 38 -5.81 -9.59 2.66
CA PHE A 38 -5.85 -8.16 2.95
C PHE A 38 -7.14 -7.57 2.38
N ASP A 39 -7.99 -7.03 3.25
CA ASP A 39 -9.18 -6.26 2.88
C ASP A 39 -9.28 -5.03 3.78
N TRP A 40 -9.05 -3.84 3.20
CA TRP A 40 -9.07 -2.59 3.95
C TRP A 40 -10.48 -2.00 4.03
N HIS A 41 -11.14 -2.23 5.17
CA HIS A 41 -12.52 -1.81 5.43
C HIS A 41 -13.51 -2.26 4.34
N PRO A 42 -13.69 -3.58 4.11
CA PRO A 42 -14.50 -4.10 3.01
C PRO A 42 -15.95 -3.61 3.04
N GLY A 43 -16.53 -3.40 4.23
CA GLY A 43 -17.87 -2.84 4.40
C GLY A 43 -18.05 -1.39 3.93
N LEU A 44 -16.96 -0.69 3.61
CA LEU A 44 -16.96 0.69 3.12
C LEU A 44 -16.55 0.82 1.63
N LEU A 45 -16.41 -0.30 0.91
CA LEU A 45 -16.11 -0.34 -0.52
C LEU A 45 -17.38 -0.10 -1.37
N LEU A 46 -18.06 1.02 -1.13
CA LEU A 46 -19.21 1.44 -1.92
C LEU A 46 -18.78 1.73 -3.38
N PRO A 47 -19.65 1.52 -4.40
CA PRO A 47 -19.28 1.59 -5.82
C PRO A 47 -18.55 2.87 -6.26
N ASN A 48 -18.86 4.00 -5.62
CA ASN A 48 -18.29 5.32 -5.96
C ASN A 48 -17.41 5.89 -4.84
N SER A 49 -16.99 5.07 -3.88
CA SER A 49 -16.13 5.51 -2.79
C SER A 49 -14.73 5.85 -3.30
N ARG A 50 -14.24 7.05 -2.96
CA ARG A 50 -12.90 7.54 -3.30
C ARG A 50 -12.07 7.73 -2.03
N LEU A 51 -10.74 7.73 -2.17
CA LEU A 51 -9.88 8.18 -1.09
C LEU A 51 -10.12 9.67 -0.82
N GLN A 52 -10.03 10.07 0.45
CA GLN A 52 -10.09 11.48 0.85
C GLN A 52 -8.71 12.14 0.88
N VAL A 53 -7.67 11.39 0.50
CA VAL A 53 -6.28 11.82 0.51
C VAL A 53 -5.68 11.68 -0.88
N SER A 54 -4.59 12.42 -1.13
CA SER A 54 -3.81 12.27 -2.36
C SER A 54 -3.31 10.82 -2.48
N PRO A 55 -3.36 10.19 -3.68
CA PRO A 55 -2.78 8.88 -3.93
C PRO A 55 -1.26 8.82 -3.72
N LEU A 56 -0.57 9.97 -3.68
CA LEU A 56 0.84 10.05 -3.30
C LEU A 56 1.07 9.83 -1.79
N LYS A 57 0.01 9.91 -0.98
CA LYS A 57 0.02 9.47 0.43
C LYS A 57 -0.21 7.95 0.50
N ASP A 58 0.47 7.22 -0.36
CA ASP A 58 0.47 5.77 -0.31
C ASP A 58 1.37 5.24 0.82
N CYS A 59 1.62 3.93 0.82
CA CYS A 59 2.40 3.27 1.84
C CYS A 59 3.86 3.72 1.91
N VAL A 60 4.46 4.22 0.83
CA VAL A 60 5.92 4.37 0.74
C VAL A 60 6.39 5.67 0.09
N THR A 61 5.62 6.27 -0.82
CA THR A 61 6.05 7.38 -1.70
C THR A 61 6.57 8.58 -0.91
N LEU A 62 5.98 8.92 0.23
CA LEU A 62 6.46 10.05 1.04
C LEU A 62 7.74 9.76 1.84
N ALA A 63 8.11 8.49 2.00
CA ALA A 63 9.35 8.06 2.65
C ALA A 63 10.44 7.70 1.63
N ASP A 64 10.07 6.99 0.57
CA ASP A 64 10.91 6.61 -0.56
C ASP A 64 10.09 6.58 -1.86
N PRO A 65 10.14 7.65 -2.68
CA PRO A 65 9.46 7.72 -3.97
C PRO A 65 9.95 6.68 -5.00
N THR A 66 11.12 6.07 -4.79
CA THR A 66 11.72 5.10 -5.71
C THR A 66 11.28 3.66 -5.41
N SER A 67 10.58 3.46 -4.29
CA SER A 67 10.14 2.15 -3.85
C SER A 67 9.25 1.46 -4.90
N PRO A 68 9.49 0.16 -5.19
CA PRO A 68 8.63 -0.61 -6.10
C PRO A 68 7.21 -0.81 -5.54
N PHE A 69 6.99 -0.52 -4.25
CA PHE A 69 5.68 -0.61 -3.60
C PHE A 69 4.87 0.70 -3.68
N SER A 70 5.37 1.71 -4.39
CA SER A 70 4.62 2.96 -4.62
C SER A 70 3.37 2.71 -5.48
N PHE A 71 2.33 3.51 -5.25
CA PHE A 71 1.10 3.46 -6.02
C PHE A 71 1.32 3.80 -7.49
N LEU A 72 2.26 4.71 -7.79
CA LEU A 72 2.65 5.01 -9.18
C LEU A 72 3.32 3.82 -9.86
N ASN A 73 4.20 3.08 -9.15
CA ASN A 73 4.79 1.86 -9.69
C ASN A 73 3.73 0.76 -9.88
N TYR A 74 2.79 0.61 -8.94
CA TYR A 74 1.62 -0.27 -9.11
C TYR A 74 0.88 0.07 -10.42
N LEU A 75 0.55 1.34 -10.65
CA LEU A 75 -0.12 1.76 -11.88
C LEU A 75 0.72 1.50 -13.14
N ALA A 76 2.04 1.68 -13.07
CA ALA A 76 2.95 1.43 -14.18
C ALA A 76 2.98 -0.05 -14.56
N VAL A 77 3.17 -0.94 -13.57
CA VAL A 77 3.19 -2.40 -13.75
C VAL A 77 1.87 -2.91 -14.34
N HIS A 78 0.75 -2.27 -14.01
CA HIS A 78 -0.57 -2.64 -14.54
C HIS A 78 -0.95 -1.93 -15.85
N GLY A 79 -0.05 -1.14 -16.45
CA GLY A 79 -0.32 -0.43 -17.71
C GLY A 79 -1.35 0.70 -17.59
N ARG A 80 -1.58 1.21 -16.38
CA ARG A 80 -2.61 2.20 -16.04
C ARG A 80 -2.07 3.57 -15.67
N LEU A 81 -0.74 3.74 -15.61
CA LEU A 81 -0.13 5.02 -15.21
C LEU A 81 -0.52 6.16 -16.16
N TYR A 82 -0.41 5.96 -17.47
CA TYR A 82 -0.73 7.01 -18.45
C TYR A 82 -2.21 7.42 -18.39
N SER A 83 -3.12 6.45 -18.27
CA SER A 83 -4.54 6.74 -18.13
C SER A 83 -4.86 7.43 -16.81
N PHE A 84 -4.21 7.04 -15.72
CA PHE A 84 -4.37 7.70 -14.43
C PHE A 84 -3.93 9.18 -14.46
N VAL A 85 -2.76 9.48 -15.05
CA VAL A 85 -2.26 10.86 -15.17
C VAL A 85 -3.20 11.72 -16.01
N ASN A 86 -3.75 11.18 -17.10
CA ASN A 86 -4.65 11.92 -17.99
C ASN A 86 -6.07 12.11 -17.46
N ARG A 87 -6.47 11.39 -16.40
CA ARG A 87 -7.80 11.58 -15.79
C ARG A 87 -7.94 12.91 -15.07
N CYS A 88 -6.83 13.60 -14.77
CA CYS A 88 -6.80 14.87 -14.01
C CYS A 88 -7.60 14.81 -12.69
N ASP A 89 -7.76 13.61 -12.14
CA ASP A 89 -8.46 13.34 -10.90
C ASP A 89 -7.50 13.52 -9.72
N ALA A 90 -7.88 14.29 -8.70
CA ALA A 90 -7.06 14.49 -7.50
C ALA A 90 -7.04 13.27 -6.55
N THR A 91 -7.83 12.22 -6.84
CA THR A 91 -8.01 11.06 -5.98
C THR A 91 -8.29 9.78 -6.78
N THR A 92 -8.09 8.63 -6.13
CA THR A 92 -8.40 7.30 -6.68
C THR A 92 -9.58 6.63 -5.97
N SER A 93 -10.12 5.57 -6.56
CA SER A 93 -11.18 4.76 -5.95
C SER A 93 -10.63 3.95 -4.76
N ARG A 94 -11.46 3.70 -3.73
CA ARG A 94 -11.02 2.84 -2.61
C ARG A 94 -10.73 1.42 -3.04
N ARG A 95 -11.49 0.90 -4.01
CA ARG A 95 -11.32 -0.45 -4.58
C ARG A 95 -9.96 -0.63 -5.26
N GLU A 96 -9.40 0.41 -5.85
CA GLU A 96 -8.06 0.36 -6.46
C GLU A 96 -6.93 0.42 -5.44
N PHE A 97 -7.24 0.86 -4.22
CA PHE A 97 -6.28 1.07 -3.14
C PHE A 97 -6.39 0.01 -2.02
N THR A 98 -7.17 -1.04 -2.25
CA THR A 98 -7.30 -2.21 -1.38
C THR A 98 -6.68 -3.40 -2.09
#